data_AF-A0A847YYI3-F1
#
_entry.id   AF-A0A847YYI3-F1
#
_cell.length_a   1.000
_cell.length_b   1.000
_cell.length_c   1.000
_cell.angle_alpha   90.00
_cell.angle_beta   90.00
_cell.angle_gamma   90.00
#
_symmetry.space_group_name_H-M   'P 1'
#
loop_
_entity.id
_entity.type
_entity.pdbx_description
1 polymer ?
#
loop_
_entity_poly.entity_id
_entity_poly.type
_entity_poly.pdbx_seq_one_letter_code
_entity_poly.pdbx_strand_id
1 'polypeptide(L)'
;MPAQNLSQTINSFFEGQSLQKEKLRLYVLRVLQSSRQQLEHYIYTPIHEPFWNQVHDSAIASSNDSWKTSITEIKSLGKQIDFWINEAVSSPQRMEFFILQKATELSSGNQNKDYFLALMIRNDQLLAVVTVFQEAVEHIKNCLSFDVQTIFDSPDFNFFAQKSIEKRIFEMAEAYFQTRSQMKGLGV
;
A
#
# COMPACT_ATOMS: atom_id res chain seq x y z
N MET A 1 -11.13 -6.73 0.85
CA MET A 1 -11.76 -6.57 -0.49
C MET A 1 -12.17 -7.94 -1.05
N PRO A 2 -13.30 -8.10 -1.76
CA PRO A 2 -13.67 -9.35 -2.41
C PRO A 2 -12.79 -9.63 -3.65
N ALA A 3 -12.45 -10.90 -3.90
CA ALA A 3 -11.53 -11.37 -4.96
C ALA A 3 -11.91 -10.93 -6.40
N GLN A 4 -13.19 -10.63 -6.65
CA GLN A 4 -13.67 -10.11 -7.94
C GLN A 4 -13.09 -8.73 -8.28
N ASN A 5 -12.77 -7.91 -7.28
CA ASN A 5 -12.24 -6.56 -7.51
C ASN A 5 -10.76 -6.60 -7.92
N LEU A 6 -9.96 -7.48 -7.29
CA LEU A 6 -8.54 -7.68 -7.60
C LEU A 6 -8.32 -8.11 -9.05
N SER A 7 -9.20 -8.97 -9.56
CA SER A 7 -9.09 -9.53 -10.91
C SER A 7 -9.22 -8.48 -12.01
N GLN A 8 -10.10 -7.51 -11.82
CA GLN A 8 -10.29 -6.39 -12.76
C GLN A 8 -9.10 -5.42 -12.70
N THR A 9 -8.55 -5.17 -11.51
CA THR A 9 -7.44 -4.24 -11.32
C THR A 9 -6.13 -4.77 -11.95
N ILE A 10 -5.84 -6.07 -11.85
CA ILE A 10 -4.59 -6.69 -12.36
C ILE A 10 -4.37 -6.43 -13.86
N ASN A 11 -5.43 -6.53 -14.66
CA ASN A 11 -5.35 -6.45 -16.12
C ASN A 11 -5.57 -5.02 -16.66
N SER A 12 -5.92 -4.06 -15.81
CA SER A 12 -6.28 -2.68 -16.22
C SER A 12 -5.14 -1.90 -16.92
N PHE A 13 -3.91 -2.41 -16.79
CA PHE A 13 -2.70 -1.79 -17.32
C PHE A 13 -1.98 -2.67 -18.35
N PHE A 14 -2.55 -3.81 -18.76
CA PHE A 14 -1.99 -4.64 -19.81
C PHE A 14 -2.71 -4.44 -21.14
N GLU A 15 -1.94 -4.32 -22.22
CA GLU A 15 -2.41 -4.43 -23.60
C GLU A 15 -1.73 -5.65 -24.24
N GLY A 16 -2.47 -6.77 -24.28
CA GLY A 16 -1.89 -8.07 -24.60
C GLY A 16 -0.82 -8.46 -23.58
N GLN A 17 0.42 -8.67 -24.04
CA GLN A 17 1.57 -9.00 -23.18
C GLN A 17 2.40 -7.76 -22.78
N SER A 18 1.96 -6.55 -23.12
CA SER A 18 2.68 -5.32 -22.80
C SER A 18 2.07 -4.62 -21.58
N LEU A 19 2.89 -4.33 -20.58
CA LEU A 19 2.49 -3.47 -19.46
C LEU A 19 2.60 -2.00 -19.89
N GLN A 20 1.49 -1.27 -19.76
CA GLN A 20 1.41 0.19 -19.93
C GLN A 20 2.07 0.89 -18.73
N LYS A 21 3.41 0.80 -18.63
CA LYS A 21 4.22 1.25 -17.49
C LYS A 21 3.88 2.67 -17.06
N GLU A 22 3.81 3.60 -18.01
CA GLU A 22 3.55 5.00 -17.73
C GLU A 22 2.13 5.24 -17.19
N LYS A 23 1.13 4.53 -17.74
CA LYS A 23 -0.25 4.59 -17.26
C LYS A 23 -0.35 4.07 -15.82
N LEU A 24 0.29 2.94 -15.52
CA LEU A 24 0.36 2.39 -14.16
C LEU A 24 1.05 3.38 -13.20
N ARG A 25 2.21 3.91 -13.59
CA ARG A 25 2.98 4.86 -12.79
C ARG A 25 2.17 6.10 -12.43
N LEU A 26 1.55 6.73 -13.43
CA LEU A 26 0.74 7.94 -13.24
C LEU A 26 -0.52 7.68 -12.42
N TYR A 27 -1.15 6.51 -12.60
CA TYR A 27 -2.28 6.08 -11.76
C TYR A 27 -1.86 5.97 -10.29
N VAL A 28 -0.79 5.22 -10.01
CA VAL A 28 -0.30 5.00 -8.64
C VAL A 28 0.12 6.32 -8.01
N LEU A 29 0.90 7.14 -8.72
CA LEU A 29 1.33 8.45 -8.26
C LEU A 29 0.13 9.32 -7.83
N ARG A 30 -0.90 9.40 -8.68
CA ARG A 30 -2.12 10.18 -8.38
C ARG A 30 -2.82 9.67 -7.13
N VAL A 31 -3.00 8.36 -7.02
CA VAL A 31 -3.71 7.77 -5.87
C VAL A 31 -2.90 8.00 -4.58
N LEU A 32 -1.59 7.78 -4.60
CA LEU A 32 -0.76 7.98 -3.41
C LEU A 32 -0.67 9.46 -3.00
N GLN A 33 -0.61 10.40 -3.95
CA GLN A 33 -0.67 11.83 -3.63
C GLN A 33 -2.00 12.21 -2.96
N SER A 34 -3.12 11.70 -3.48
CA SER A 34 -4.44 11.89 -2.86
C SER A 34 -4.50 11.27 -1.46
N SER A 35 -4.03 10.03 -1.27
CA SER A 35 -3.96 9.39 0.04
C SER A 35 -3.06 10.17 1.00
N ARG A 36 -1.92 10.70 0.54
CA ARG A 36 -1.00 11.50 1.36
C ARG A 36 -1.67 12.79 1.86
N GLN A 37 -2.43 13.46 1.01
CA GLN A 37 -3.19 14.65 1.37
C GLN A 37 -4.31 14.32 2.38
N GLN A 38 -4.99 13.19 2.20
CA GLN A 38 -6.02 12.74 3.14
C GLN A 38 -5.44 12.36 4.50
N LEU A 39 -4.32 11.64 4.53
CA LEU A 39 -3.60 11.35 5.78
C LEU A 39 -3.15 12.64 6.47
N GLU A 40 -2.66 13.62 5.72
CA GLU A 40 -2.30 14.92 6.28
C GLU A 40 -3.50 15.61 6.91
N HIS A 41 -4.62 15.62 6.17
CA HIS A 41 -5.86 16.20 6.62
C HIS A 41 -6.34 15.55 7.94
N TYR A 42 -6.44 14.22 7.96
CA TYR A 42 -7.03 13.49 9.09
C TYR A 42 -6.11 13.36 10.31
N ILE A 43 -4.78 13.51 10.16
CA ILE A 43 -3.83 13.30 11.26
C ILE A 43 -3.25 14.62 11.78
N TYR A 44 -2.87 15.54 10.90
CA TYR A 44 -2.02 16.69 11.28
C TYR A 44 -2.69 18.05 11.15
N THR A 45 -3.97 18.12 10.74
CA THR A 45 -4.65 19.42 10.75
C THR A 45 -4.96 19.87 12.17
N PRO A 46 -5.03 21.20 12.43
CA PRO A 46 -5.35 21.73 13.76
C PRO A 46 -6.68 21.22 14.35
N ILE A 47 -7.60 20.76 13.51
CA ILE A 47 -8.89 20.21 13.92
C ILE A 47 -8.72 18.81 14.54
N HIS A 48 -7.83 17.98 13.99
CA HIS A 48 -7.67 16.58 14.39
C HIS A 48 -6.42 16.32 15.24
N GLU A 49 -5.42 17.19 15.18
CA GLU A 49 -4.18 17.07 15.95
C GLU A 49 -4.41 16.92 17.47
N PRO A 50 -5.32 17.68 18.12
CA PRO A 50 -5.58 17.50 19.56
C PRO A 50 -6.09 16.09 19.90
N PHE A 51 -6.94 15.51 19.05
CA PHE A 51 -7.43 14.14 19.22
C PHE A 51 -6.29 13.14 19.18
N TRP A 52 -5.46 13.18 18.13
CA TRP A 52 -4.35 12.25 17.97
C TRP A 52 -3.25 12.42 19.02
N ASN A 53 -3.06 13.62 19.56
CA ASN A 53 -2.15 13.84 20.68
C ASN A 53 -2.68 13.18 21.96
N GLN A 54 -3.98 13.29 22.26
CA GLN A 54 -4.57 12.61 23.41
C GLN A 54 -4.54 11.08 23.27
N VAL A 55 -4.82 10.55 22.08
CA VAL A 55 -4.70 9.11 21.78
C VAL A 55 -3.27 8.64 21.97
N HIS A 56 -2.29 9.41 21.47
CA HIS A 56 -0.88 9.12 21.66
C HIS A 56 -0.49 9.09 23.14
N ASP A 57 -0.81 10.14 23.89
CA ASP A 57 -0.40 10.23 25.29
C ASP A 57 -1.04 9.12 26.13
N SER A 58 -2.30 8.78 25.85
CA SER A 58 -3.01 7.66 26.48
C SER A 58 -2.39 6.31 26.11
N ALA A 59 -2.03 6.10 24.84
CA ALA A 59 -1.37 4.88 24.38
C ALA A 59 0.02 4.70 25.02
N ILE A 60 0.83 5.77 25.09
CA ILE A 60 2.16 5.74 25.69
C ILE A 60 2.10 5.50 27.20
N ALA A 61 1.14 6.12 27.90
CA ALA A 61 0.92 5.91 29.32
C ALA A 61 0.37 4.50 29.66
N SER A 62 -0.21 3.81 28.67
CA SER A 62 -0.73 2.45 28.87
C SER A 62 0.37 1.39 28.97
N SER A 63 0.05 0.24 29.56
CA SER A 63 0.87 -0.98 29.47
C SER A 63 0.57 -1.80 28.22
N ASN A 64 -0.30 -1.33 27.32
CA ASN A 64 -0.74 -2.09 26.15
C ASN A 64 0.16 -1.80 24.94
N ASP A 65 0.99 -2.77 24.56
CA ASP A 65 1.91 -2.63 23.43
C ASP A 65 1.18 -2.49 22.10
N SER A 66 0.00 -3.10 21.94
CA SER A 66 -0.82 -2.96 20.73
C SER A 66 -1.18 -1.49 20.49
N TRP A 67 -1.57 -0.76 21.55
CA TRP A 67 -1.94 0.65 21.42
C TRP A 67 -0.75 1.52 21.01
N LYS A 68 0.43 1.24 21.59
CA LYS A 68 1.69 1.93 21.26
C LYS A 68 2.09 1.66 19.82
N THR A 69 2.01 0.42 19.37
CA THR A 69 2.31 0.05 17.98
C THR A 69 1.33 0.71 17.02
N SER A 70 0.03 0.67 17.29
CA SER A 70 -0.98 1.32 16.45
C SER A 70 -0.70 2.80 16.26
N ILE A 71 -0.52 3.57 17.34
CA ILE A 71 -0.29 5.02 17.20
C ILE A 71 1.05 5.34 16.53
N THR A 72 2.08 4.52 16.76
CA THR A 72 3.39 4.67 16.10
C THR A 72 3.26 4.46 14.59
N GLU A 73 2.58 3.39 14.18
CA GLU A 73 2.32 3.11 12.76
C GLU A 73 1.51 4.24 12.13
N ILE A 74 0.40 4.67 12.76
CA ILE A 74 -0.43 5.81 12.30
C ILE A 74 0.42 7.06 12.08
N LYS A 75 1.21 7.48 13.09
CA LYS A 75 2.04 8.68 13.00
C LYS A 75 3.18 8.56 11.99
N SER A 76 3.52 7.35 11.55
CA SER A 76 4.55 7.12 10.53
C SER A 76 4.00 7.04 9.10
N LEU A 77 2.68 6.90 8.91
CA LEU A 77 2.04 6.71 7.58
C LEU A 77 2.45 7.76 6.55
N GLY A 78 2.55 9.03 6.94
CA GLY A 78 2.99 10.11 6.06
C GLY A 78 4.38 9.86 5.48
N LYS A 79 5.34 9.45 6.31
CA LYS A 79 6.71 9.12 5.86
C LYS A 79 6.72 7.88 4.96
N GLN A 80 5.93 6.87 5.31
CA GLN A 80 5.87 5.63 4.55
C GLN A 80 5.31 5.85 3.14
N ILE A 81 4.23 6.63 2.99
CA ILE A 81 3.68 6.91 1.65
C ILE A 81 4.61 7.82 0.85
N ASP A 82 5.29 8.79 1.49
CA ASP A 82 6.27 9.66 0.83
C ASP A 82 7.45 8.83 0.27
N PHE A 83 7.90 7.80 0.99
CA PHE A 83 8.89 6.84 0.50
C PHE A 83 8.42 6.18 -0.81
N TRP A 84 7.19 5.66 -0.86
CA TRP A 84 6.67 5.01 -2.07
C TRP A 84 6.49 5.99 -3.24
N ILE A 85 6.00 7.20 -2.99
CA ILE A 85 5.89 8.24 -4.02
C ILE A 85 7.27 8.51 -4.63
N ASN A 86 8.26 8.77 -3.78
CA ASN A 86 9.60 9.15 -4.22
C ASN A 86 10.34 7.98 -4.86
N GLU A 87 10.47 6.85 -4.18
CA GLU A 87 11.31 5.73 -4.61
C GLU A 87 10.66 4.86 -5.68
N ALA A 88 9.32 4.80 -5.75
CA ALA A 88 8.66 3.84 -6.62
C ALA A 88 8.03 4.44 -7.90
N VAL A 89 7.48 5.65 -7.85
CA VAL A 89 6.62 6.16 -8.93
C VAL A 89 6.90 7.60 -9.39
N SER A 90 7.78 8.32 -8.71
CA SER A 90 8.11 9.72 -9.03
C SER A 90 8.71 9.88 -10.44
N SER A 91 9.46 8.88 -10.94
CA SER A 91 10.07 8.94 -12.27
C SER A 91 9.96 7.63 -13.06
N PRO A 92 9.85 7.72 -14.41
CA PRO A 92 9.93 6.55 -15.28
C PRO A 92 11.25 5.78 -15.11
N GLN A 93 12.36 6.47 -14.86
CA GLN A 93 13.69 5.87 -14.71
C GLN A 93 13.77 4.99 -13.46
N ARG A 94 13.17 5.42 -12.33
CA ARG A 94 13.13 4.61 -11.10
C ARG A 94 12.30 3.35 -11.30
N MET A 95 11.17 3.47 -11.98
CA MET A 95 10.34 2.31 -12.34
C MET A 95 11.12 1.33 -13.23
N GLU A 96 11.82 1.83 -14.26
CA GLU A 96 12.63 1.01 -15.16
C GLU A 96 13.81 0.34 -14.44
N PHE A 97 14.53 1.09 -13.60
CA PHE A 97 15.65 0.57 -12.83
C PHE A 97 15.23 -0.62 -11.95
N PHE A 98 14.09 -0.50 -11.25
CA PHE A 98 13.54 -1.61 -10.48
C PHE A 98 13.28 -2.85 -11.34
N ILE A 99 12.67 -2.67 -12.52
CA ILE A 99 12.34 -3.78 -13.42
C ILE A 99 13.60 -4.48 -13.90
N LEU A 100 14.61 -3.72 -14.32
CA LEU A 100 15.90 -4.28 -14.79
C LEU A 100 16.65 -5.00 -13.67
N GLN A 101 16.68 -4.42 -12.47
CA GLN A 101 17.28 -5.06 -11.30
C GLN A 101 16.57 -6.39 -11.00
N LYS A 102 15.23 -6.39 -10.95
CA LYS A 102 14.45 -7.59 -10.66
C LYS A 102 14.59 -8.65 -11.74
N ALA A 103 14.65 -8.26 -13.01
CA ALA A 103 14.89 -9.18 -14.12
C ALA A 103 16.26 -9.87 -13.99
N THR A 104 17.29 -9.12 -13.57
CA THR A 104 18.63 -9.67 -13.31
C THR A 104 18.62 -10.66 -12.15
N GLU A 105 17.84 -10.39 -11.09
CA GLU A 105 17.69 -11.30 -9.95
C GLU A 105 16.99 -12.62 -10.32
N LEU A 106 16.05 -12.61 -11.28
CA LEU A 106 15.32 -13.81 -11.72
C LEU A 106 16.22 -14.80 -12.48
N SER A 107 17.13 -14.30 -13.31
CA SER A 107 18.22 -15.05 -13.96
C SER A 107 17.82 -16.44 -14.50
N SER A 108 16.72 -16.55 -15.25
CA SER A 108 16.25 -17.83 -15.79
C SER A 108 16.95 -18.27 -17.08
N GLY A 109 17.91 -17.46 -17.57
CA GLY A 109 18.60 -17.66 -18.83
C GLY A 109 17.83 -17.13 -20.06
N ASN A 110 16.64 -16.56 -19.87
CA ASN A 110 15.86 -15.91 -20.92
C ASN A 110 15.51 -14.47 -20.52
N GLN A 111 16.30 -13.52 -21.02
CA GLN A 111 16.18 -12.09 -20.68
C GLN A 111 14.79 -11.52 -20.95
N ASN A 112 14.15 -11.88 -22.07
CA ASN A 112 12.81 -11.39 -22.41
C ASN A 112 11.76 -11.90 -21.41
N LYS A 113 11.87 -13.18 -21.02
CA LYS A 113 11.00 -13.78 -20.02
C LYS A 113 11.22 -13.13 -18.64
N ASP A 114 12.47 -12.96 -18.22
CA ASP A 114 12.82 -12.38 -16.93
C ASP A 114 12.34 -10.93 -16.82
N TYR A 115 12.52 -10.14 -17.88
CA TYR A 115 11.99 -8.78 -17.95
C TYR A 115 10.46 -8.75 -17.85
N PHE A 116 9.76 -9.64 -18.57
CA PHE A 116 8.31 -9.73 -18.49
C PHE A 116 7.81 -10.15 -17.09
N LEU A 117 8.48 -11.11 -16.44
CA LEU A 117 8.17 -11.50 -15.07
C LEU A 117 8.40 -10.34 -14.09
N ALA A 118 9.49 -9.59 -14.25
CA ALA A 118 9.77 -8.40 -13.45
C ALA A 118 8.70 -7.31 -13.62
N LEU A 119 8.18 -7.10 -14.84
CA LEU A 119 7.05 -6.20 -15.10
C LEU A 119 5.80 -6.63 -14.33
N MET A 120 5.47 -7.92 -14.35
CA MET A 120 4.32 -8.47 -13.63
C MET A 120 4.46 -8.30 -12.11
N ILE A 121 5.64 -8.59 -11.56
CA ILE A 121 5.94 -8.37 -10.14
C ILE A 121 5.76 -6.90 -9.78
N ARG A 122 6.29 -6.00 -10.62
CA ARG A 122 6.17 -4.56 -10.38
C ARG A 122 4.73 -4.07 -10.42
N ASN A 123 3.93 -4.61 -11.36
CA ASN A 123 2.50 -4.31 -11.40
C ASN A 123 1.80 -4.67 -10.08
N ASP A 124 1.98 -5.89 -9.60
CA ASP A 124 1.33 -6.35 -8.36
C ASP A 124 1.75 -5.53 -7.15
N GLN A 125 3.05 -5.25 -7.04
CA GLN A 125 3.59 -4.47 -5.96
C GLN A 125 2.97 -3.07 -5.92
N LEU A 126 2.88 -2.39 -7.06
CA LEU A 126 2.31 -1.04 -7.11
C LEU A 126 0.80 -1.03 -6.85
N LEU A 127 0.06 -2.03 -7.32
CA LEU A 127 -1.36 -2.17 -7.01
C LEU A 127 -1.60 -2.47 -5.52
N ALA A 128 -0.73 -3.28 -4.91
CA ALA A 128 -0.75 -3.56 -3.48
C ALA A 128 -0.52 -2.29 -2.65
N VAL A 129 0.48 -1.48 -3.01
CA VAL A 129 0.75 -0.19 -2.37
C VAL A 129 -0.48 0.71 -2.41
N VAL A 130 -1.12 0.85 -3.58
CA VAL A 130 -2.38 1.62 -3.71
C VAL A 130 -3.47 1.09 -2.77
N THR A 131 -3.69 -0.23 -2.81
CA THR A 131 -4.77 -0.87 -2.04
C THR A 131 -4.59 -0.64 -0.54
N VAL A 132 -3.38 -0.88 -0.03
CA VAL A 132 -3.07 -0.78 1.41
C VAL A 132 -3.15 0.67 1.89
N PHE A 133 -2.67 1.65 1.12
CA PHE A 133 -2.78 3.05 1.55
C PHE A 133 -4.20 3.60 1.47
N GLN A 134 -5.03 3.12 0.54
CA GLN A 134 -6.46 3.44 0.53
C GLN A 134 -7.18 2.85 1.74
N GLU A 135 -6.88 1.59 2.10
CA GLU A 135 -7.42 0.94 3.29
C GLU A 135 -6.97 1.65 4.58
N ALA A 136 -5.69 2.03 4.68
CA ALA A 136 -5.16 2.80 5.81
C ALA A 136 -5.87 4.16 5.95
N VAL A 137 -6.11 4.88 4.86
CA VAL A 137 -6.87 6.14 4.88
C VAL A 137 -8.29 5.93 5.41
N GLU A 138 -8.98 4.89 4.97
CA GLU A 138 -10.35 4.61 5.45
C GLU A 138 -10.36 4.27 6.95
N HIS A 139 -9.41 3.45 7.42
CA HIS A 139 -9.29 3.15 8.85
C HIS A 139 -8.98 4.41 9.69
N ILE A 140 -8.10 5.30 9.22
CA ILE A 140 -7.83 6.58 9.91
C ILE A 140 -9.10 7.43 9.98
N LYS A 141 -9.84 7.52 8.88
CA LYS A 141 -11.10 8.28 8.83
C LYS A 141 -12.14 7.69 9.79
N ASN A 142 -12.27 6.37 9.86
CA ASN A 142 -13.17 5.69 10.78
C ASN A 142 -12.76 5.89 12.25
N CYS A 143 -11.46 5.88 12.56
CA CYS A 143 -10.94 6.18 13.89
C CYS A 143 -11.46 7.52 14.44
N LEU A 144 -11.62 8.53 13.58
CA LEU A 144 -12.12 9.86 13.98
C LEU A 144 -13.62 9.88 14.35
N SER A 145 -14.36 8.79 14.13
CA SER A 145 -15.75 8.65 14.57
C SER A 145 -15.89 8.21 16.04
N PHE A 146 -14.78 7.79 16.65
CA PHE A 146 -14.72 7.38 18.05
C PHE A 146 -14.22 8.51 18.95
N ASP A 147 -14.56 8.44 20.22
CA ASP A 147 -13.87 9.24 21.23
C ASP A 147 -12.52 8.61 21.60
N VAL A 148 -11.69 9.36 22.34
CA VAL A 148 -10.33 8.95 22.70
C VAL A 148 -10.30 7.67 23.54
N GLN A 149 -11.32 7.39 24.34
CA GLN A 149 -11.32 6.21 25.21
C GLN A 149 -11.76 4.96 24.45
N THR A 150 -12.74 5.11 23.54
CA THR A 150 -13.35 4.00 22.80
C THR A 150 -12.58 3.61 21.53
N ILE A 151 -11.75 4.51 20.98
CA ILE A 151 -10.91 4.21 19.81
C ILE A 151 -9.99 3.01 20.04
N PHE A 152 -9.54 2.77 21.26
CA PHE A 152 -8.61 1.69 21.59
C PHE A 152 -9.18 0.28 21.39
N ASP A 153 -10.51 0.16 21.48
CA ASP A 153 -11.23 -1.08 21.20
C ASP A 153 -11.67 -1.17 19.72
N SER A 154 -11.45 -0.12 18.93
CA SER A 154 -11.84 -0.07 17.53
C SER A 154 -11.01 -1.03 16.68
N PRO A 155 -11.64 -1.81 15.78
CA PRO A 155 -10.91 -2.61 14.81
C PRO A 155 -10.09 -1.74 13.85
N ASP A 156 -10.53 -0.50 13.56
CA ASP A 156 -9.82 0.43 12.67
C ASP A 156 -8.51 0.92 13.29
N PHE A 157 -8.47 1.12 14.61
CA PHE A 157 -7.23 1.48 15.30
C PHE A 157 -6.31 0.27 15.46
N ASN A 158 -6.88 -0.89 15.82
CA ASN A 158 -6.12 -2.13 16.01
C ASN A 158 -5.58 -2.71 14.70
N PHE A 159 -6.13 -2.32 13.54
CA PHE A 159 -5.56 -2.61 12.23
C PHE A 159 -4.06 -2.28 12.17
N PHE A 160 -3.64 -1.16 12.75
CA PHE A 160 -2.26 -0.70 12.67
C PHE A 160 -1.29 -1.51 13.57
N ALA A 161 -1.78 -2.16 14.63
CA ALA A 161 -0.94 -3.01 15.47
C ALA A 161 -0.73 -4.42 14.90
N GLN A 162 -1.71 -4.94 14.17
CA GLN A 162 -1.68 -6.33 13.69
C GLN A 162 -0.51 -6.61 12.75
N LYS A 163 -0.24 -5.69 11.82
CA LYS A 163 0.81 -5.79 10.80
C LYS A 163 1.23 -4.39 10.36
N SER A 164 2.53 -4.20 10.16
CA SER A 164 3.05 -2.99 9.52
C SER A 164 2.50 -2.86 8.10
N ILE A 165 2.47 -1.63 7.60
CA ILE A 165 2.06 -1.34 6.22
C ILE A 165 2.93 -2.08 5.20
N GLU A 166 4.24 -2.17 5.42
CA GLU A 166 5.15 -2.92 4.54
C GLU A 166 4.75 -4.40 4.43
N LYS A 167 4.44 -5.04 5.57
CA LYS A 167 3.99 -6.44 5.59
C LYS A 167 2.66 -6.61 4.85
N ARG A 168 1.73 -5.67 5.04
CA ARG A 168 0.44 -5.67 4.32
C ARG A 168 0.62 -5.51 2.82
N ILE A 169 1.53 -4.64 2.38
CA ILE A 169 1.86 -4.46 0.96
C ILE A 169 2.42 -5.77 0.38
N PHE A 170 3.33 -6.43 1.10
CA PHE A 170 3.88 -7.72 0.67
C PHE A 170 2.79 -8.79 0.50
N GLU A 171 1.95 -9.00 1.53
CA GLU A 171 0.88 -9.99 1.50
C GLU A 171 -0.15 -9.69 0.40
N MET A 172 -0.47 -8.41 0.19
CA MET A 172 -1.39 -8.00 -0.88
C MET A 172 -0.78 -8.19 -2.26
N ALA A 173 0.53 -7.94 -2.43
CA ALA A 173 1.23 -8.22 -3.68
C ALA A 173 1.26 -9.73 -3.99
N GLU A 174 1.45 -10.57 -2.96
CA GLU A 174 1.34 -12.02 -3.10
C GLU A 174 -0.07 -12.45 -3.50
N ALA A 175 -1.12 -11.85 -2.91
CA ALA A 175 -2.50 -12.11 -3.31
C ALA A 175 -2.77 -11.75 -4.78
N TYR A 176 -2.24 -10.61 -5.25
CA TYR A 176 -2.30 -10.23 -6.67
C TYR A 176 -1.58 -11.26 -7.57
N PHE A 177 -0.38 -11.70 -7.17
CA PHE A 177 0.37 -12.73 -7.88
C PHE A 177 -0.39 -14.06 -7.98
N GLN A 178 -0.94 -14.55 -6.87
CA GLN A 178 -1.71 -15.79 -6.81
C GLN A 178 -2.96 -15.70 -7.69
N THR A 179 -3.71 -14.60 -7.58
CA THR A 179 -4.90 -14.34 -8.38
C THR A 179 -4.59 -14.36 -9.88
N ARG A 180 -3.51 -13.69 -10.30
CA ARG A 180 -3.07 -13.72 -11.70
C ARG A 180 -2.66 -15.12 -12.16
N SER A 181 -1.95 -15.87 -11.31
CA SER A 181 -1.51 -17.23 -11.64
C SER A 181 -2.69 -18.17 -11.86
N GLN A 182 -3.76 -18.02 -11.07
CA GLN A 182 -5.01 -18.76 -11.24
C GLN A 182 -5.75 -18.39 -12.53
N MET A 183 -5.75 -17.11 -12.93
CA MET A 183 -6.34 -16.70 -14.21
C MET A 183 -5.64 -17.31 -15.42
N LYS A 184 -4.31 -17.49 -15.36
CA LYS A 184 -3.54 -18.15 -16.43
C LYS A 184 -3.71 -19.67 -16.45
N GLY A 185 -4.17 -20.26 -15.33
CA GLY A 185 -4.51 -21.68 -15.23
C GLY A 185 -5.76 -22.11 -16.01
N LEU A 186 -6.41 -21.20 -16.72
CA LEU A 186 -7.51 -21.49 -17.68
C LEU A 186 -7.06 -21.45 -19.15
N GLY A 187 -5.75 -21.38 -19.42
CA GLY A 187 -5.25 -21.49 -20.80
C GLY A 187 -3.81 -21.00 -20.96
N VAL A 188 -2.86 -21.88 -20.64
CA VAL A 188 -1.59 -22.02 -21.38
C VAL A 188 -1.38 -23.51 -21.61
#